data_AF-A0A7T5JMI7-F1
#
_entry.id   AF-A0A7T5JMI7-F1
#
_cell.length_a   1.000
_cell.length_b   1.000
_cell.length_c   1.000
_cell.angle_alpha   90.00
_cell.angle_beta   90.00
_cell.angle_gamma   90.00
#
_symmetry.space_group_name_H-M   'P 1'
#
loop_
_entity.id
_entity.type
_entity.pdbx_description
1 polymer ?
#
loop_
_entity_poly.entity_id
_entity_poly.type
_entity_poly.pdbx_seq_one_letter_code
_entity_poly.pdbx_strand_id
1 'polypeptide(L)'
;MVNDDERLRNEFPRQSGMIADTFRDYEDEFRKRWHRLKPARPERKPDVTGHMPRVSYDDSGSRERLLCARYLSIAADLRIATVILRGAVRYGNDVTIDIKRAEIRQAVRQLAGLIRDGISGPVDEPEMRTVVALI
;
A
#
# COMPACT_ATOMS: atom_id res chain seq x y z
N MET A 1 18.54 30.21 9.65
CA MET A 1 17.91 28.89 9.84
C MET A 1 16.76 28.83 8.86
N VAL A 2 16.84 27.99 7.83
CA VAL A 2 15.68 27.76 6.94
C VAL A 2 14.64 27.05 7.79
N ASN A 3 13.48 27.67 7.95
CA ASN A 3 12.41 27.11 8.77
C ASN A 3 11.99 25.77 8.12
N ASP A 4 11.90 24.69 8.89
CA ASP A 4 11.59 23.36 8.35
C ASP A 4 10.27 23.38 7.55
N ASP A 5 9.34 24.27 7.91
CA ASP A 5 8.08 24.54 7.20
C ASP A 5 8.27 25.12 5.80
N GLU A 6 9.26 25.98 5.62
CA GLU A 6 9.57 26.62 4.34
C GLU A 6 10.26 25.64 3.40
N ARG A 7 11.11 24.76 3.96
CA ARG A 7 11.66 23.60 3.24
C ARG A 7 10.55 22.63 2.83
N LEU A 8 9.61 22.35 3.73
CA LEU A 8 8.45 21.48 3.46
C LEU A 8 7.55 22.02 2.35
N ARG A 9 7.22 23.32 2.38
CA ARG A 9 6.41 23.96 1.32
C ARG A 9 7.04 23.80 -0.07
N ASN A 10 8.36 23.79 -0.14
CA ASN A 10 9.11 23.71 -1.40
C ASN A 10 9.41 22.26 -1.85
N GLU A 11 9.75 21.37 -0.92
CA GLU A 11 10.20 20.00 -1.22
C GLU A 11 9.05 18.99 -1.24
N PHE A 12 8.07 19.13 -0.36
CA PHE A 12 6.99 18.15 -0.23
C PHE A 12 6.16 17.97 -1.51
N PRO A 13 5.82 19.02 -2.30
CA PRO A 13 5.12 18.81 -3.57
C PRO A 13 5.88 17.88 -4.52
N ARG A 14 7.21 18.01 -4.61
CA ARG A 14 8.07 17.17 -5.44
C ARG A 14 8.16 15.74 -4.89
N GLN A 15 8.40 15.59 -3.58
CA GLN A 15 8.47 14.29 -2.91
C GLN A 15 7.13 13.54 -2.98
N SER A 16 6.00 14.25 -2.85
CA SER A 16 4.66 13.67 -2.92
C SER A 16 4.35 13.06 -4.27
N GLY A 17 4.89 13.63 -5.36
CA GLY A 17 4.76 13.08 -6.70
C GLY A 17 5.50 11.75 -6.83
N MET A 18 6.78 11.73 -6.44
CA MET A 18 7.57 10.50 -6.45
C MET A 18 6.97 9.38 -5.62
N ILE A 19 6.54 9.68 -4.38
CA ILE A 19 5.89 8.69 -3.51
C ILE A 19 4.62 8.15 -4.17
N ALA A 20 3.76 9.01 -4.70
CA ALA A 20 2.50 8.60 -5.31
C ALA A 20 2.68 7.76 -6.58
N ASP A 21 3.67 8.11 -7.41
CA ASP A 21 3.94 7.40 -8.66
C ASP A 21 4.55 6.03 -8.39
N THR A 22 5.54 5.91 -7.49
CA THR A 22 6.16 4.62 -7.15
C THR A 22 5.12 3.62 -6.63
N PHE A 23 4.20 4.01 -5.74
CA PHE A 23 3.21 3.06 -5.21
C PHE A 23 2.06 2.77 -6.17
N ARG A 24 1.85 3.59 -7.21
CA ARG A 24 0.79 3.37 -8.21
C ARG A 24 1.05 2.12 -9.05
N ASP A 25 2.28 1.95 -9.52
CA ASP A 25 2.64 0.79 -10.37
C ASP A 25 2.45 -0.52 -9.61
N TYR A 26 2.87 -0.54 -8.35
CA TYR A 26 2.61 -1.68 -7.47
C TYR A 26 1.11 -1.84 -7.15
N GLU A 27 0.36 -0.76 -6.93
CA GLU A 27 -1.10 -0.84 -6.72
C GLU A 27 -1.82 -1.54 -7.87
N ASP A 28 -1.43 -1.26 -9.11
CA ASP A 28 -2.00 -1.91 -10.29
C ASP A 28 -1.64 -3.40 -10.36
N GLU A 29 -0.40 -3.79 -10.03
CA GLU A 29 -0.01 -5.20 -9.95
C GLU A 29 -0.77 -5.96 -8.87
N PHE A 30 -0.89 -5.37 -7.68
CA PHE A 30 -1.68 -5.95 -6.58
C PHE A 30 -3.18 -6.03 -6.93
N ARG A 31 -3.72 -5.06 -7.66
CA ARG A 31 -5.11 -5.09 -8.15
C ARG A 31 -5.32 -6.19 -9.18
N LYS A 32 -4.40 -6.36 -10.14
CA LYS A 32 -4.43 -7.48 -11.11
C LYS A 32 -4.41 -8.83 -10.41
N ARG A 33 -3.53 -9.01 -9.42
CA ARG A 33 -3.45 -10.24 -8.61
C ARG A 33 -4.74 -10.49 -7.83
N TRP A 34 -5.27 -9.47 -7.15
CA TRP A 34 -6.54 -9.56 -6.43
C TRP A 34 -7.69 -10.06 -7.32
N HIS A 35 -7.82 -9.54 -8.54
CA HIS A 35 -8.87 -9.98 -9.48
C HIS A 35 -8.66 -11.39 -10.03
N ARG A 36 -7.42 -11.87 -10.13
CA ARG A 36 -7.11 -13.24 -10.57
C ARG A 36 -7.42 -14.28 -9.48
N LEU A 37 -7.33 -13.89 -8.21
CA LEU A 37 -7.64 -14.77 -7.09
C LEU A 37 -9.16 -14.99 -7.09
N LYS A 38 -9.62 -16.18 -7.48
CA LYS A 38 -11.05 -16.54 -7.43
C LYS A 38 -11.56 -16.43 -5.99
N PRO A 39 -12.78 -15.88 -5.76
CA PRO A 39 -13.44 -16.05 -4.47
C PRO A 39 -13.40 -17.52 -4.10
N ALA A 40 -13.01 -17.84 -2.87
CA ALA A 40 -13.24 -19.16 -2.32
C ALA A 40 -14.76 -19.34 -2.26
N ARG A 41 -15.38 -19.67 -3.39
CA ARG A 41 -16.78 -20.03 -3.47
C ARG A 41 -16.82 -21.45 -2.96
N PRO A 42 -17.44 -21.73 -1.79
CA PRO A 42 -17.74 -23.09 -1.46
C PRO A 42 -18.89 -23.49 -2.38
N GLU A 43 -18.61 -23.92 -3.61
CA GLU A 43 -19.58 -24.75 -4.35
C GLU A 43 -19.60 -26.12 -3.67
N ARG A 44 -20.18 -26.15 -2.47
CA ARG A 44 -20.54 -27.35 -1.75
C ARG A 44 -21.80 -27.89 -2.41
N LYS A 45 -21.65 -28.71 -3.46
CA LYS A 45 -22.62 -29.78 -3.65
C LYS A 45 -22.27 -30.85 -2.62
N PRO A 46 -23.19 -31.23 -1.71
CA PRO A 46 -22.96 -32.41 -0.89
C PRO A 46 -22.68 -33.60 -1.82
N ASP A 47 -21.75 -34.46 -1.44
CA ASP A 47 -21.64 -35.75 -2.12
C ASP A 47 -22.94 -36.56 -1.90
N VAL A 48 -23.10 -37.64 -2.67
CA VAL A 48 -24.30 -38.49 -2.64
C VAL A 48 -24.58 -39.08 -1.23
N THR A 49 -23.59 -39.01 -0.33
CA THR A 49 -23.61 -39.49 1.05
C THR A 49 -23.81 -38.39 2.11
N GLY A 50 -24.08 -37.13 1.71
CA GLY A 50 -24.29 -36.01 2.64
C GLY A 50 -23.05 -35.62 3.44
N HIS A 51 -21.87 -36.11 3.06
CA HIS A 51 -20.62 -35.78 3.70
C HIS A 51 -20.04 -34.52 3.04
N MET A 52 -19.62 -33.56 3.89
CA MET A 52 -18.88 -32.40 3.42
C MET A 52 -17.47 -32.86 2.99
N PRO A 53 -17.03 -32.61 1.75
CA PRO A 53 -15.65 -32.89 1.38
C PRO A 53 -14.71 -32.12 2.30
N ARG A 54 -13.75 -32.84 2.91
CA ARG A 54 -12.69 -32.22 3.72
C ARG A 54 -11.97 -31.20 2.85
N VAL A 55 -12.01 -29.94 3.29
CA VAL A 55 -11.39 -28.81 2.61
C VAL A 55 -9.88 -29.06 2.55
N SER A 56 -9.36 -29.41 1.37
CA SER A 56 -7.95 -29.17 1.07
C SER A 56 -7.79 -27.65 0.90
N TYR A 57 -7.39 -26.98 1.99
CA TYR A 57 -7.00 -25.58 1.94
C TYR A 57 -5.79 -25.46 1.03
N ASP A 58 -5.99 -24.97 -0.18
CA ASP A 58 -4.91 -24.38 -0.96
C ASP A 58 -4.57 -23.02 -0.30
N ASP A 59 -3.87 -23.09 0.83
CA ASP A 59 -3.62 -21.99 1.78
C ASP A 59 -2.87 -20.81 1.13
N SER A 60 -2.13 -21.11 0.06
CA SER A 60 -1.41 -20.16 -0.79
C SER A 60 -2.33 -19.06 -1.33
N GLY A 61 -3.53 -19.41 -1.80
CA GLY A 61 -4.49 -18.45 -2.37
C GLY A 61 -5.12 -17.53 -1.31
N SER A 62 -5.32 -18.04 -0.09
CA SER A 62 -5.84 -17.26 1.04
C SER A 62 -4.82 -16.25 1.57
N ARG A 63 -3.55 -16.68 1.67
CA ARG A 63 -2.44 -15.80 2.07
C ARG A 63 -2.19 -14.69 1.05
N GLU A 64 -2.18 -15.01 -0.24
CA GLU A 64 -1.98 -14.03 -1.30
C GLU A 64 -3.12 -13.00 -1.36
N ARG A 65 -4.36 -13.44 -1.13
CA ARG A 65 -5.51 -12.53 -1.00
C ARG A 65 -5.34 -11.55 0.15
N LEU A 66 -4.96 -12.04 1.32
CA LEU A 66 -4.73 -11.18 2.49
C LEU A 66 -3.61 -10.16 2.23
N LEU A 67 -2.53 -10.59 1.58
CA LEU A 67 -1.42 -9.72 1.18
C LEU A 67 -1.89 -8.63 0.20
N CYS A 68 -2.69 -8.99 -0.82
CA CYS A 68 -3.27 -8.02 -1.74
C CYS A 68 -4.24 -7.04 -1.06
N ALA A 69 -5.13 -7.54 -0.20
CA ALA A 69 -6.07 -6.70 0.54
C ALA A 69 -5.33 -5.70 1.45
N ARG A 70 -4.30 -6.15 2.17
CA ARG A 70 -3.47 -5.28 3.01
C ARG A 70 -2.76 -4.21 2.20
N TYR A 71 -2.12 -4.59 1.09
CA TYR A 71 -1.43 -3.63 0.23
C TYR A 71 -2.40 -2.55 -0.28
N LEU A 72 -3.52 -2.95 -0.87
CA LEU A 72 -4.50 -2.02 -1.45
C LEU A 72 -5.11 -1.08 -0.39
N SER A 73 -5.34 -1.57 0.83
CA SER A 73 -5.83 -0.74 1.94
C SER A 73 -4.82 0.34 2.32
N ILE A 74 -3.55 -0.03 2.53
CA ILE A 74 -2.50 0.91 2.94
C ILE A 74 -2.18 1.90 1.81
N ALA A 75 -2.23 1.47 0.56
CA ALA A 75 -2.06 2.35 -0.60
C ALA A 75 -3.18 3.41 -0.67
N ALA A 76 -4.42 3.04 -0.35
CA ALA A 76 -5.52 3.99 -0.25
C ALA A 76 -5.30 5.02 0.88
N ASP A 77 -4.89 4.55 2.07
CA ASP A 77 -4.58 5.43 3.21
C ASP A 77 -3.45 6.41 2.89
N LEU A 78 -2.39 5.93 2.23
CA LEU A 78 -1.27 6.76 1.77
C LEU A 78 -1.74 7.87 0.83
N ARG A 79 -2.62 7.56 -0.14
CA ARG A 79 -3.19 8.56 -1.06
C ARG A 79 -3.99 9.61 -0.31
N ILE A 80 -4.85 9.21 0.63
CA ILE A 80 -5.65 10.11 1.45
C ILE A 80 -4.75 11.01 2.30
N ALA A 81 -3.77 10.44 3.00
CA ALA A 81 -2.84 11.19 3.85
C ALA A 81 -2.04 12.22 3.05
N THR A 82 -1.58 11.86 1.84
CA THR A 82 -0.84 12.76 0.95
C THR A 82 -1.68 13.95 0.49
N VAL A 83 -2.96 13.71 0.16
CA VAL A 83 -3.90 14.79 -0.21
C VAL A 83 -4.15 15.73 0.97
N ILE A 84 -4.38 15.18 2.17
CA ILE A 84 -4.60 15.99 3.38
C ILE A 84 -3.36 16.82 3.71
N LEU A 85 -2.16 16.21 3.65
CA LEU A 85 -0.91 16.92 3.91
C LEU A 85 -0.69 18.08 2.92
N ARG A 86 -0.99 17.87 1.64
CA ARG A 86 -0.95 18.96 0.63
C ARG A 86 -1.87 20.12 1.00
N GLY A 87 -3.08 19.83 1.47
CA GLY A 87 -4.01 20.83 2.00
C GLY A 87 -3.43 21.55 3.23
N ALA A 88 -2.94 20.81 4.20
CA ALA A 88 -2.37 21.34 5.44
C ALA A 88 -1.17 22.27 5.18
N VAL A 89 -0.26 21.88 4.27
CA VAL A 89 0.88 22.71 3.84
C VAL A 89 0.41 24.00 3.17
N ARG A 90 -0.62 23.93 2.31
CA ARG A 90 -1.18 25.11 1.62
C ARG A 90 -1.79 26.13 2.60
N TYR A 91 -2.44 25.66 3.66
CA TYR A 91 -3.14 26.53 4.61
C TYR A 91 -2.34 26.80 5.91
N GLY A 92 -1.14 26.23 6.07
CA GLY A 92 -0.30 26.44 7.26
C GLY A 92 -0.88 25.80 8.53
N ASN A 93 -1.33 24.55 8.44
CA ASN A 93 -1.85 23.80 9.59
C ASN A 93 -0.79 22.82 10.14
N ASP A 94 0.06 23.32 11.02
CA ASP A 94 1.27 22.64 11.49
C ASP A 94 0.96 21.32 12.22
N VAL A 95 -0.11 21.29 13.03
CA VAL A 95 -0.56 20.06 13.72
C VAL A 95 -0.92 18.96 12.72
N THR A 96 -1.64 19.32 11.66
CA THR A 96 -2.02 18.34 10.62
C THR A 96 -0.82 17.92 9.79
N ILE A 97 0.14 18.83 9.56
CA ILE A 97 1.38 18.55 8.84
C ILE A 97 2.13 17.41 9.54
N ASP A 98 2.39 17.53 10.84
CA ASP A 98 3.17 16.53 11.57
C ASP A 98 2.48 15.16 11.63
N ILE A 99 1.17 15.15 11.88
CA ILE A 99 0.36 13.92 11.93
C ILE A 99 0.41 13.22 10.56
N LYS A 100 0.10 13.93 9.47
CA LYS A 100 0.05 13.31 8.15
C LYS A 100 1.41 12.92 7.61
N ARG A 101 2.48 13.63 7.98
CA ARG A 101 3.85 13.16 7.72
C ARG A 101 4.07 11.82 8.38
N ALA A 102 3.81 11.68 9.68
CA ALA A 102 4.01 10.42 10.39
C ALA A 102 3.21 9.25 9.77
N GLU A 103 1.95 9.48 9.41
CA GLU A 103 1.11 8.49 8.73
C GLU A 103 1.70 8.07 7.37
N ILE A 104 2.15 9.02 6.55
CA ILE A 104 2.81 8.73 5.25
C ILE A 104 4.06 7.89 5.47
N ARG A 105 4.91 8.26 6.44
CA ARG A 105 6.13 7.49 6.73
C ARG A 105 5.82 6.05 7.13
N GLN A 106 4.80 5.87 7.97
CA GLN A 106 4.38 4.54 8.39
C GLN A 106 3.82 3.72 7.22
N ALA A 107 2.93 4.30 6.42
CA ALA A 107 2.32 3.64 5.28
C ALA A 107 3.37 3.19 4.25
N VAL A 108 4.34 4.05 3.94
CA VAL A 108 5.42 3.70 3.01
C VAL A 108 6.27 2.53 3.54
N ARG A 109 6.66 2.54 4.82
CA ARG A 109 7.41 1.43 5.41
C ARG A 109 6.64 0.11 5.33
N GLN A 110 5.33 0.14 5.56
CA GLN A 110 4.48 -1.02 5.47
C GLN A 110 4.36 -1.53 4.02
N LEU A 111 4.12 -0.64 3.06
CA LEU A 111 4.02 -1.01 1.64
C LEU A 111 5.33 -1.58 1.11
N ALA A 112 6.47 -0.97 1.45
CA ALA A 112 7.79 -1.48 1.09
C ALA A 112 8.05 -2.89 1.65
N GLY A 113 7.60 -3.15 2.89
CA GLY A 113 7.66 -4.50 3.49
C GLY A 113 6.79 -5.50 2.74
N LEU A 114 5.54 -5.14 2.43
CA LEU A 114 4.61 -6.02 1.69
C LEU A 114 5.09 -6.32 0.26
N ILE A 115 5.75 -5.38 -0.40
CA ILE A 115 6.35 -5.58 -1.71
C ILE A 115 7.49 -6.60 -1.62
N ARG A 116 8.39 -6.44 -0.63
CA ARG A 116 9.48 -7.40 -0.39
C ARG A 116 8.96 -8.81 -0.08
N ASP A 117 7.89 -8.91 0.69
CA ASP A 117 7.33 -10.19 1.14
C ASP A 117 6.42 -10.87 0.09
N GLY A 118 5.93 -10.12 -0.91
CA GLY A 118 4.86 -10.55 -1.81
C GLY A 118 5.17 -10.52 -3.30
N ILE A 119 6.15 -9.74 -3.76
CA ILE A 119 6.53 -9.65 -5.17
C ILE A 119 7.84 -10.41 -5.37
N SER A 120 7.73 -11.72 -5.68
CA SER A 120 8.82 -12.47 -6.29
C SER A 120 9.02 -11.98 -7.73
N GLY A 121 9.78 -10.91 -7.89
CA GLY A 121 10.18 -10.34 -9.16
C GLY A 121 11.28 -9.30 -8.92
N PRO A 122 12.07 -8.93 -9.95
CA PRO A 122 13.07 -7.88 -9.82
C PRO A 122 12.34 -6.58 -9.46
N VAL A 123 12.32 -6.28 -8.17
CA VAL A 123 11.92 -4.98 -7.65
C VAL A 123 12.92 -3.99 -8.25
N ASP A 124 12.45 -2.87 -8.77
CA ASP A 124 13.29 -1.69 -8.95
C ASP A 124 13.65 -1.16 -7.55
N GLU A 125 14.53 -1.91 -6.87
CA GLU A 125 15.08 -1.59 -5.56
C GLU A 125 15.64 -0.16 -5.47
N PRO A 126 16.21 0.45 -6.53
CA PRO A 126 16.69 1.83 -6.47
C PRO A 126 15.57 2.83 -6.17
N GLU A 127 14.40 2.68 -6.79
CA GLU A 127 13.27 3.61 -6.60
C GLU A 127 12.66 3.43 -5.22
N MET A 128 12.49 2.19 -4.77
CA MET A 128 11.99 1.90 -3.43
C MET A 128 12.95 2.41 -2.34
N ARG A 129 14.26 2.25 -2.52
CA ARG A 129 15.27 2.82 -1.61
C ARG A 129 15.22 4.34 -1.60
N THR A 130 15.03 4.96 -2.77
CA THR A 130 14.90 6.42 -2.89
C THR A 130 13.67 6.91 -2.14
N VAL A 131 12.52 6.26 -2.34
CA VAL A 131 11.28 6.60 -1.65
C VAL A 131 11.40 6.39 -0.14
N VAL A 132 12.02 5.30 0.33
CA VAL A 132 12.28 5.09 1.77
C VAL A 132 13.26 6.13 2.34
N ALA A 133 14.23 6.61 1.55
CA ALA A 133 15.19 7.62 1.97
C ALA A 133 14.60 9.05 2.02
N LEU A 134 13.50 9.30 1.32
CA LEU A 134 12.79 10.60 1.32
C LEU A 134 11.93 10.83 2.59
N ILE A 135 11.96 9.91 3.55
CA ILE A 135 10.94 9.74 4.62
C ILE A 135 11.51 9.97 6.02
#